data_AF-A0A1I0FVB8-F1
#
_entry.id   AF-A0A1I0FVB8-F1
#
_cell.length_a   1.000
_cell.length_b   1.000
_cell.length_c   1.000
_cell.angle_alpha   90.00
_cell.angle_beta   90.00
_cell.angle_gamma   90.00
#
_symmetry.space_group_name_H-M   'P 1'
#
loop_
_entity.id
_entity.type
_entity.pdbx_description
1 polymer ?
#
loop_
_entity_poly.entity_id
_entity_poly.type
_entity_poly.pdbx_seq_one_letter_code
_entity_poly.pdbx_strand_id
1 'polypeptide(L)'
;MYESRCGVRCDSCGRKGEVNCTGCINMKTTFWGGTCTVKSCCESRSLNHCGECPEFPCAMCASMGEEMGFDPKPRLEALRQWAAEGKTD
;
A
#
# COMPACT_ATOMS: atom_id res chain seq x y z
N MET A 1 12.22 0.11 4.91
CA MET A 1 11.25 1.10 5.46
C MET A 1 10.03 1.15 4.54
N TYR A 2 8.78 1.23 5.02
CA TYR A 2 7.58 1.27 4.16
C TYR A 2 6.70 2.48 4.46
N GLU A 3 5.99 2.99 3.45
CA GLU A 3 5.15 4.19 3.55
C GLU A 3 3.64 3.88 3.51
N SER A 4 3.28 2.73 2.95
CA SER A 4 1.89 2.25 2.88
C SER A 4 1.81 0.75 2.81
N ARG A 5 0.61 0.20 3.03
CA ARG A 5 0.37 -1.25 2.94
C ARG A 5 0.39 -1.76 1.50
N CYS A 6 0.07 -0.92 0.52
CA CYS A 6 -0.15 -1.32 -0.88
C CYS A 6 0.97 -0.97 -1.87
N GLY A 7 2.05 -0.32 -1.41
CA GLY A 7 3.18 0.08 -2.26
C GLY A 7 3.15 1.53 -2.74
N VAL A 8 2.08 2.27 -2.47
CA VAL A 8 2.02 3.70 -2.79
C VAL A 8 2.97 4.45 -1.86
N ARG A 9 3.87 5.25 -2.42
CA ARG A 9 4.74 6.16 -1.66
C ARG A 9 3.91 7.38 -1.25
N CYS A 10 3.48 7.39 0.01
CA CYS A 10 2.59 8.42 0.53
C CYS A 10 3.28 9.78 0.63
N ASP A 11 4.60 9.82 0.83
CA ASP A 11 5.32 11.09 1.00
C ASP A 11 5.59 11.80 -0.31
N SER A 12 5.61 11.06 -1.43
CA SER A 12 5.62 11.63 -2.78
C SER A 12 4.23 11.84 -3.38
N CYS A 13 3.15 11.66 -2.61
CA CYS A 13 1.79 11.80 -3.10
C CYS A 13 1.34 13.28 -3.08
N GLY A 14 1.29 13.92 -4.25
CA GLY A 14 0.89 15.33 -4.38
C GLY A 14 -0.51 15.65 -3.84
N ARG A 15 -1.44 14.68 -3.88
CA ARG A 15 -2.82 14.87 -3.43
C ARG A 15 -3.00 14.80 -1.91
N LYS A 16 -1.97 14.42 -1.14
CA LYS A 16 -2.05 14.20 0.31
C LYS A 16 -2.57 15.45 1.05
N GLY A 17 -2.05 16.63 0.68
CA GLY A 17 -2.50 17.91 1.22
C GLY A 17 -3.91 18.31 0.76
N GLU A 18 -4.20 18.12 -0.53
CA GLU A 18 -5.49 18.50 -1.14
C GLU A 18 -6.68 17.77 -0.50
N VAL A 19 -6.51 16.50 -0.13
CA VAL A 19 -7.58 15.66 0.43
C VAL A 19 -7.48 15.47 1.94
N ASN A 20 -6.62 16.24 2.63
CA ASN A 20 -6.36 16.12 4.07
C ASN A 20 -6.01 14.68 4.50
N CYS A 21 -5.27 13.94 3.67
CA CYS A 21 -4.85 12.57 3.96
C CYS A 21 -3.65 12.56 4.91
N THR A 22 -3.72 11.78 5.98
CA THR A 22 -2.61 11.65 6.96
C THR A 22 -1.59 10.56 6.62
N GLY A 23 -1.79 9.87 5.48
CA GLY A 23 -0.95 8.75 5.04
C GLY A 23 -1.46 7.39 5.52
N CYS A 24 -1.20 6.34 4.74
CA CYS A 24 -1.79 5.01 4.93
C CYS A 24 -1.51 4.40 6.32
N ILE A 25 -0.33 4.66 6.87
CA ILE A 25 0.10 4.13 8.18
C ILE A 25 -0.63 4.83 9.33
N ASN A 26 -0.93 6.12 9.20
CA ASN A 26 -1.49 6.94 10.28
C ASN A 26 -3.02 7.09 10.18
N MET A 27 -3.60 6.87 9.00
CA MET A 27 -5.03 7.09 8.78
C MET A 27 -5.87 6.02 9.48
N LYS A 28 -6.86 6.46 10.28
CA LYS A 28 -7.90 5.57 10.83
C LYS A 28 -8.97 5.24 9.79
N THR A 29 -9.32 6.23 8.97
CA THR A 29 -10.31 6.14 7.89
C THR A 29 -9.68 6.69 6.62
N THR A 30 -10.07 6.15 5.47
CA THR A 30 -9.60 6.66 4.18
C THR A 30 -10.22 8.03 3.88
N PHE A 31 -9.58 8.82 3.01
CA PHE A 31 -10.10 10.16 2.66
C PHE A 31 -11.46 10.11 1.93
N TRP A 32 -11.80 8.97 1.32
CA TRP A 32 -13.07 8.75 0.64
C TRP A 32 -14.14 8.13 1.55
N GLY A 33 -13.90 8.05 2.86
CA GLY A 33 -14.87 7.59 3.86
C GLY A 33 -15.05 6.07 3.95
N GLY A 34 -14.38 5.30 3.09
CA GLY A 34 -14.46 3.83 3.08
C GLY A 34 -13.32 3.12 3.81
N THR A 35 -13.38 1.80 3.85
CA THR A 35 -12.27 0.94 4.31
C THR A 35 -11.39 0.55 3.13
N CYS A 36 -10.07 0.65 3.29
CA CYS A 36 -9.13 0.13 2.30
C CYS A 36 -8.95 -1.38 2.50
N THR A 37 -9.42 -2.19 1.55
CA THR A 37 -9.35 -3.66 1.60
C THR A 37 -7.91 -4.17 1.71
N VAL A 38 -6.97 -3.56 0.99
CA VAL A 38 -5.54 -3.92 1.05
C VAL A 38 -4.95 -3.65 2.43
N LYS A 39 -5.30 -2.51 3.04
CA LYS A 39 -4.87 -2.16 4.41
C LYS A 39 -5.41 -3.19 5.41
N SER A 40 -6.71 -3.45 5.37
CA SER A 40 -7.36 -4.41 6.27
C SER A 40 -6.79 -5.82 6.11
N CYS A 41 -6.47 -6.25 4.89
CA CYS A 41 -5.85 -7.54 4.62
C CYS A 41 -4.43 -7.65 5.21
N CYS A 42 -3.61 -6.60 5.10
CA CYS A 42 -2.28 -6.60 5.71
C CYS A 42 -2.38 -6.63 7.24
N GLU A 43 -3.25 -5.80 7.82
CA GLU A 43 -3.41 -5.70 9.28
C GLU A 43 -3.98 -6.98 9.90
N SER A 44 -4.96 -7.63 9.26
CA SER A 44 -5.52 -8.90 9.77
C SER A 44 -4.53 -10.06 9.72
N ARG A 45 -3.52 -9.97 8.84
CA ARG A 45 -2.45 -10.95 8.68
C ARG A 45 -1.15 -10.55 9.40
N SER A 46 -1.17 -9.44 10.13
CA SER A 46 0.01 -8.87 10.79
C SER A 46 1.20 -8.62 9.84
N LEU A 47 0.92 -8.25 8.59
CA LEU A 47 1.92 -7.88 7.60
C LEU A 47 2.12 -6.37 7.58
N ASN A 48 3.37 -5.92 7.47
CA ASN A 48 3.71 -4.51 7.31
C ASN A 48 3.20 -3.96 5.99
N HIS A 49 3.35 -4.72 4.91
CA HIS A 49 2.87 -4.36 3.57
C HIS A 49 2.69 -5.61 2.71
N CYS A 50 1.98 -5.47 1.58
CA CYS A 50 1.70 -6.59 0.69
C CYS A 50 2.94 -7.32 0.18
N GLY A 51 4.10 -6.65 0.09
CA GLY A 51 5.37 -7.27 -0.29
C GLY A 51 5.85 -8.39 0.64
N GLU A 52 5.36 -8.46 1.89
CA GLU A 52 5.64 -9.55 2.83
C GLU A 52 4.64 -10.71 2.70
N CYS A 53 3.60 -10.57 1.86
CA CYS A 53 2.62 -11.62 1.65
C CYS A 53 3.27 -12.82 0.92
N PRO A 54 3.09 -14.06 1.41
CA PRO A 54 3.59 -15.26 0.75
C PRO A 54 3.06 -15.46 -0.68
N GLU A 55 1.87 -14.91 -0.96
CA GLU A 55 1.22 -14.98 -2.26
C GLU A 55 1.53 -13.75 -3.14
N PHE A 56 2.52 -12.94 -2.76
CA PHE A 56 2.79 -11.68 -3.43
C PHE A 56 3.34 -11.86 -4.87
N PRO A 57 2.81 -11.14 -5.87
CA PRO A 57 1.62 -10.29 -5.82
C PRO A 57 0.32 -11.11 -5.91
N CYS A 58 -0.54 -11.03 -4.88
CA CYS A 58 -1.84 -11.69 -4.91
C CYS A 58 -2.82 -10.85 -5.76
N ALA A 59 -3.90 -11.46 -6.26
CA ALA A 59 -4.86 -10.78 -7.15
C ALA A 59 -5.40 -9.46 -6.58
N MET A 60 -5.79 -9.43 -5.29
CA MET A 60 -6.25 -8.20 -4.62
C MET A 60 -5.18 -7.10 -4.65
N CYS A 61 -3.92 -7.45 -4.38
CA CYS A 61 -2.83 -6.50 -4.43
C CYS A 61 -2.51 -6.13 -5.87
N ALA A 62 -2.50 -7.05 -6.83
CA ALA A 62 -2.14 -6.80 -8.22
C ALA A 62 -3.13 -5.84 -8.90
N SER A 63 -4.43 -6.05 -8.74
CA SER A 63 -5.48 -5.30 -9.45
C SER A 63 -5.87 -3.96 -8.81
N MET A 64 -5.32 -3.61 -7.64
CA MET A 64 -5.64 -2.35 -6.98
C MET A 64 -5.32 -1.14 -7.88
N GLY A 65 -6.35 -0.33 -8.16
CA GLY A 65 -6.24 0.91 -8.94
C GLY A 65 -6.43 0.73 -10.45
N GLU A 66 -6.45 -0.50 -10.96
CA GLU A 66 -6.60 -0.77 -12.40
C GLU A 66 -7.94 -0.23 -12.95
N GLU A 67 -9.04 -0.42 -12.21
CA GLU A 67 -10.37 0.08 -12.59
C GLU A 67 -10.43 1.61 -12.70
N MET A 68 -9.52 2.31 -12.01
CA MET A 68 -9.38 3.77 -12.03
C MET A 68 -8.33 4.24 -13.04
N GLY A 69 -7.73 3.33 -13.82
CA GLY A 69 -6.72 3.63 -14.83
C GLY A 69 -5.30 3.81 -14.29
N PHE A 70 -5.00 3.39 -13.05
CA PHE A 70 -3.65 3.48 -12.49
C PHE A 70 -2.79 2.28 -12.88
N ASP A 71 -1.53 2.54 -13.25
CA ASP A 71 -0.53 1.49 -13.47
C ASP A 71 -0.12 0.85 -12.13
N PRO A 72 -0.29 -0.48 -11.95
CA PRO A 72 0.13 -1.16 -10.72
C PRO A 72 1.65 -1.31 -10.60
N LYS A 73 2.43 -1.22 -11.69
CA LYS A 73 3.88 -1.50 -11.67
C LYS A 73 4.66 -0.68 -10.65
N PRO A 74 4.53 0.66 -10.55
CA PRO A 74 5.36 1.45 -9.65
C PRO A 74 5.16 1.08 -8.17
N ARG A 75 3.92 0.81 -7.76
CA ARG A 75 3.63 0.39 -6.38
C ARG A 75 4.06 -1.05 -6.12
N LEU A 76 3.93 -1.95 -7.09
CA LEU A 76 4.40 -3.33 -6.96
C LEU A 76 5.92 -3.40 -6.86
N GLU A 77 6.65 -2.53 -7.57
CA GLU A 77 8.09 -2.42 -7.46
C GLU A 77 8.51 -1.88 -6.08
N ALA A 78 7.84 -0.84 -5.57
CA ALA A 78 8.07 -0.35 -4.21
C ALA A 78 7.88 -1.45 -3.15
N LEU A 79 6.84 -2.29 -3.28
CA LEU A 79 6.62 -3.44 -2.40
C LEU A 79 7.77 -4.46 -2.47
N ARG A 80 8.34 -4.72 -3.66
CA ARG A 80 9.50 -5.61 -3.82
C ARG A 80 10.74 -5.03 -3.13
N GLN A 81 10.98 -3.74 -3.29
CA GLN A 81 12.10 -3.04 -2.65
C GLN A 81 11.97 -3.10 -1.12
N TRP A 82 10.80 -2.75 -0.57
CA TRP A 82 10.57 -2.79 0.88
C TRP A 82 10.69 -4.20 1.46
N ALA A 83 10.20 -5.22 0.74
CA ALA A 83 10.33 -6.62 1.14
C ALA A 83 11.78 -7.12 1.10
N ALA A 84 12.64 -6.55 0.25
CA ALA A 84 14.06 -6.87 0.21
C ALA A 84 14.82 -6.19 1.36
N GLU A 85 14.51 -4.93 1.66
CA GLU A 85 15.13 -4.17 2.77
C GLU A 85 14.84 -4.78 4.15
N GLY A 86 13.63 -5.32 4.35
CA GLY A 86 13.21 -5.95 5.61
C GLY A 86 13.87 -7.31 5.91
N LYS A 87 14.71 -7.83 5.02
CA LYS A 87 15.43 -9.11 5.18
C LYS A 87 16.90 -8.93 5.58
N THR A 88 17.27 -7.74 6.06
CA THR A 88 18.64 -7.50 6.55
C THR A 88 18.75 -8.09 7.96
N ASP A 89 19.59 -9.12 8.10
CA ASP A 89 19.89 -9.90 9.31
C ASP A 89 20.36 -9.03 10.50
#